data_AF-A0A937Q9T2-F1
#
_entry.id   AF-A0A937Q9T2-F1
#
_cell.length_a   1.000
_cell.length_b   1.000
_cell.length_c   1.000
_cell.angle_alpha   90.00
_cell.angle_beta   90.00
_cell.angle_gamma   90.00
#
_symmetry.space_group_name_H-M   'P 1'
#
loop_
_entity.id
_entity.type
_entity.pdbx_description
1 polymer ?
#
loop_
_entity_poly.entity_id
_entity_poly.type
_entity_poly.pdbx_seq_one_letter_code
_entity_poly.pdbx_strand_id
1 'polypeptide(L)'
;MTKKVIPGNSFLLKTLAAISSFVRDAVSSEMESIRIARATCSLLFTGVSARTPIFMTGAELLIRRQKPDGGWSDPEETAWVAAVLRLVRGDDDLSLDAARQWLASARHSTGGWGRHARDQVRIPTTALVIALTPSVARSEDSAWLTTEWQRDFEGPVRLSYKAGFFLLAMAQGHENDLVVRTISHLAQDQNDDGGFGPWHDHPIGSDPWSTGVVLWGLSKWIDHVDSVVIEKALDWLRKTQLPSGYWPYHYLDDGTSLALIGAVSAMKALATKE
;
A
#
# COMPACT_ATOMS: atom_id res chain seq x y z
N MET A 1 22.98 7.60 26.63
CA MET A 1 22.21 6.56 25.90
C MET A 1 22.75 6.49 24.50
N THR A 2 23.33 5.35 24.14
CA THR A 2 24.05 5.08 22.91
C THR A 2 23.12 5.20 21.70
N LYS A 3 23.46 6.09 20.76
CA LYS A 3 22.85 6.17 19.42
C LYS A 3 22.96 4.81 18.76
N LYS A 4 21.86 4.05 18.72
CA LYS A 4 21.74 2.87 17.87
C LYS A 4 21.62 3.40 16.44
N VAL A 5 22.77 3.52 15.77
CA VAL A 5 22.81 3.66 14.31
C VAL A 5 21.98 2.51 13.75
N ILE A 6 20.86 2.81 13.09
CA ILE A 6 20.06 1.81 12.37
C ILE A 6 21.04 1.07 11.43
N PRO A 7 21.31 -0.22 11.64
CA PRO A 7 22.22 -0.97 10.78
C PRO A 7 21.69 -0.87 9.35
N GLY A 8 22.55 -0.40 8.45
CA GLY A 8 22.14 0.19 7.18
C GLY A 8 21.13 -0.60 6.37
N ASN A 9 20.36 0.16 5.56
CA ASN A 9 19.28 -0.19 4.61
C ASN A 9 19.59 -1.30 3.57
N SER A 10 20.59 -2.14 3.83
CA SER A 10 21.17 -3.13 2.94
C SER A 10 20.23 -4.29 2.60
N PHE A 11 19.27 -4.65 3.47
CA PHE A 11 18.37 -5.77 3.17
C PHE A 11 17.39 -5.44 2.04
N LEU A 12 17.04 -4.16 1.86
CA LEU A 12 16.16 -3.74 0.76
C LEU A 12 16.85 -3.81 -0.61
N LEU A 13 18.19 -3.77 -0.68
CA LEU A 13 18.91 -3.84 -1.96
C LEU A 13 18.61 -5.13 -2.74
N LYS A 14 18.48 -6.26 -2.04
CA LYS A 14 18.11 -7.53 -2.65
C LYS A 14 16.69 -7.50 -3.19
N THR A 15 15.75 -6.95 -2.41
CA THR A 15 14.36 -6.76 -2.87
C THR A 15 14.28 -5.84 -4.08
N LEU A 16 15.01 -4.72 -4.07
CA LEU A 16 15.03 -3.79 -5.19
C LEU A 16 15.52 -4.45 -6.47
N ALA A 17 16.59 -5.26 -6.39
CA ALA A 17 17.09 -6.03 -7.52
C ALA A 17 16.05 -7.07 -8.00
N ALA A 18 15.44 -7.81 -7.06
CA ALA A 18 14.45 -8.83 -7.36
C ALA A 18 13.20 -8.26 -8.05
N ILE A 19 12.61 -7.20 -7.48
CA ILE A 19 11.43 -6.54 -8.06
C ILE A 19 11.78 -5.83 -9.38
N SER A 20 12.98 -5.27 -9.52
CA SER A 20 13.42 -4.70 -10.81
C SER A 20 13.53 -5.75 -11.91
N SER A 21 14.02 -6.96 -11.58
CA SER A 21 14.01 -8.09 -12.51
C SER A 21 12.57 -8.49 -12.84
N PHE A 22 11.72 -8.63 -11.82
CA PHE A 22 10.32 -8.98 -12.02
C PHE A 22 9.59 -7.99 -12.93
N VAL A 23 9.72 -6.67 -12.71
CA VAL A 23 9.06 -5.67 -13.55
C VAL A 23 9.54 -5.78 -15.00
N ARG A 24 10.83 -6.02 -15.23
CA ARG A 24 11.37 -6.25 -16.57
C ARG A 24 10.73 -7.47 -17.23
N ASP A 25 10.73 -8.59 -16.52
CA ASP A 25 10.20 -9.85 -17.04
C ASP A 25 8.68 -9.73 -17.26
N ALA A 26 7.95 -9.13 -16.33
CA ALA A 26 6.51 -8.94 -16.37
C ALA A 26 6.05 -8.01 -17.50
N VAL A 27 6.80 -6.93 -17.77
CA VAL A 27 6.54 -6.06 -18.92
C VAL A 27 6.85 -6.80 -20.23
N SER A 28 7.97 -7.52 -20.30
CA SER A 28 8.38 -8.22 -21.53
C SER A 28 7.48 -9.41 -21.89
N SER A 29 6.99 -10.12 -20.88
CA SER A 29 6.06 -11.25 -21.01
C SER A 29 4.60 -10.83 -20.94
N GLU A 30 4.34 -9.52 -20.86
CA GLU A 30 2.99 -8.98 -20.92
C GLU A 30 2.05 -9.56 -19.84
N MET A 31 2.54 -9.72 -18.60
CA MET A 31 1.77 -10.21 -17.44
C MET A 31 0.61 -9.28 -17.07
N GLU A 32 -0.28 -9.71 -16.18
CA GLU A 32 -1.47 -8.95 -15.75
C GLU A 32 -1.11 -7.53 -15.26
N SER A 33 -1.90 -6.54 -15.69
CA SER A 33 -1.59 -5.11 -15.45
C SER A 33 -1.47 -4.78 -13.96
N ILE A 34 -2.27 -5.42 -13.10
CA ILE A 34 -2.20 -5.23 -11.64
C ILE A 34 -0.83 -5.61 -11.06
N ARG A 35 -0.23 -6.71 -11.55
CA ARG A 35 1.07 -7.19 -11.07
C ARG A 35 2.18 -6.25 -11.52
N ILE A 36 2.12 -5.82 -12.78
CA ILE A 36 3.05 -4.81 -13.32
C ILE A 36 2.93 -3.51 -12.54
N ALA A 37 1.72 -2.99 -12.36
CA ALA A 37 1.47 -1.69 -11.75
C ALA A 37 1.91 -1.65 -10.28
N ARG A 38 1.54 -2.68 -9.49
CA ARG A 38 1.90 -2.75 -8.07
C ARG A 38 3.42 -2.86 -7.86
N ALA A 39 4.09 -3.73 -8.62
CA ALA A 39 5.54 -3.87 -8.57
C ALA A 39 6.29 -2.62 -9.06
N THR A 40 5.75 -1.94 -10.08
CA THR A 40 6.30 -0.67 -10.57
C THR A 40 6.16 0.43 -9.51
N CYS A 41 4.97 0.57 -8.90
CA CYS A 41 4.75 1.52 -7.81
C CYS A 41 5.66 1.27 -6.62
N SER A 42 5.89 0.01 -6.23
CA SER A 42 6.78 -0.29 -5.10
C SER A 42 8.21 0.19 -5.34
N LEU A 43 8.75 0.04 -6.56
CA LEU A 43 10.04 0.61 -6.93
C LEU A 43 10.02 2.14 -6.97
N LEU A 44 9.00 2.75 -7.56
CA LEU A 44 8.90 4.22 -7.65
C LEU A 44 8.84 4.86 -6.26
N PHE A 45 8.12 4.28 -5.31
CA PHE A 45 8.07 4.77 -3.92
C PHE A 45 9.40 4.64 -3.17
N THR A 46 10.32 3.81 -3.64
CA THR A 46 11.70 3.76 -3.11
C THR A 46 12.55 4.94 -3.57
N GLY A 47 12.11 5.71 -4.57
CA GLY A 47 12.84 6.84 -5.14
C GLY A 47 13.65 6.47 -6.39
N VAL A 48 13.45 5.28 -6.96
CA VAL A 48 14.00 4.96 -8.29
C VAL A 48 13.40 5.93 -9.31
N SER A 49 14.25 6.50 -10.17
CA SER A 49 13.80 7.47 -11.17
C SER A 49 12.70 6.91 -12.06
N ALA A 50 11.60 7.67 -12.17
CA ALA A 50 10.48 7.33 -13.04
C ALA A 50 10.86 7.36 -14.53
N ARG A 51 11.95 8.03 -14.90
CA ARG A 51 12.42 8.21 -16.29
C ARG A 51 13.27 7.06 -16.81
N THR A 52 13.25 5.89 -16.17
CA THR A 52 13.96 4.72 -16.69
C THR A 52 13.18 4.11 -17.85
N PRO A 53 13.85 3.56 -18.89
CA PRO A 53 13.16 2.96 -20.03
C PRO A 53 12.12 1.91 -19.66
N ILE A 54 12.40 1.10 -18.63
CA ILE A 54 11.49 0.02 -18.22
C ILE A 54 10.15 0.56 -17.69
N PHE A 55 10.13 1.67 -16.94
CA PHE A 55 8.89 2.26 -16.44
C PHE A 55 8.12 2.97 -17.54
N MET A 56 8.82 3.59 -18.49
CA MET A 56 8.20 4.19 -19.68
C MET A 56 7.52 3.12 -20.54
N THR A 57 8.23 2.03 -20.87
CA THR A 57 7.66 0.89 -21.61
C THR A 57 6.50 0.24 -20.84
N GLY A 58 6.64 0.10 -19.52
CA GLY A 58 5.57 -0.42 -18.66
C GLY A 58 4.32 0.47 -18.69
N ALA A 59 4.47 1.79 -18.56
CA ALA A 59 3.37 2.74 -18.66
C ALA A 59 2.67 2.70 -20.03
N GLU A 60 3.44 2.60 -21.12
CA GLU A 60 2.88 2.44 -22.47
C GLU A 60 2.08 1.14 -22.61
N LEU A 61 2.59 0.03 -22.08
CA LEU A 61 1.86 -1.24 -22.06
C LEU A 61 0.54 -1.10 -21.27
N LEU A 62 0.57 -0.45 -20.10
CA LEU A 62 -0.63 -0.21 -19.30
C LEU A 62 -1.64 0.64 -20.07
N ILE A 63 -1.21 1.73 -20.71
CA ILE A 63 -2.06 2.59 -21.55
C ILE A 63 -2.72 1.79 -22.68
N ARG A 64 -1.98 0.94 -23.39
CA ARG A 64 -2.54 0.09 -24.46
C ARG A 64 -3.61 -0.88 -23.98
N ARG A 65 -3.63 -1.19 -22.67
CA ARG A 65 -4.57 -2.12 -22.04
C ARG A 65 -5.74 -1.41 -21.36
N GLN A 66 -5.73 -0.09 -21.32
CA GLN A 66 -6.86 0.68 -20.83
C GLN A 66 -8.09 0.34 -21.67
N LYS A 67 -9.19 0.01 -21.00
CA LYS A 67 -10.45 -0.29 -21.68
C LYS A 67 -11.06 1.00 -22.24
N PRO A 68 -11.99 0.92 -23.21
CA PRO A 68 -12.65 2.10 -23.77
C PRO A 68 -13.43 2.96 -22.76
N ASP A 69 -13.79 2.41 -21.60
CA ASP A 69 -14.44 3.12 -20.51
C ASP A 69 -13.46 3.92 -19.62
N GLY A 70 -12.14 3.79 -19.87
CA GLY A 70 -11.08 4.44 -19.10
C GLY A 70 -10.54 3.62 -17.93
N GLY A 71 -11.17 2.49 -17.60
CA GLY A 71 -10.77 1.63 -16.49
C GLY A 71 -9.90 0.45 -16.89
N TRP A 72 -9.54 -0.33 -15.87
CA TRP A 72 -8.94 -1.67 -16.01
C TRP A 72 -9.92 -2.75 -15.51
N SER A 73 -9.44 -3.84 -14.92
CA SER A 73 -10.30 -4.95 -14.48
C SER A 73 -11.28 -4.53 -13.37
N ASP A 74 -10.79 -3.77 -12.38
CA ASP A 74 -11.53 -3.30 -11.20
C ASP A 74 -10.94 -2.00 -10.62
N PRO A 75 -11.56 -1.38 -9.58
CA PRO A 75 -11.04 -0.16 -8.97
C PRO A 75 -9.67 -0.28 -8.32
N GLU A 76 -9.29 -1.46 -7.81
CA GLU A 76 -7.96 -1.66 -7.25
C GLU A 76 -6.91 -1.61 -8.36
N GLU A 77 -7.10 -2.37 -9.43
CA GLU A 77 -6.19 -2.34 -10.58
C GLU A 77 -6.09 -0.96 -11.19
N THR A 78 -7.23 -0.29 -11.37
CA THR A 78 -7.29 1.06 -11.93
C THR A 78 -6.55 2.07 -11.05
N ALA A 79 -6.65 1.99 -9.72
CA ALA A 79 -5.93 2.89 -8.81
C ALA A 79 -4.41 2.68 -8.85
N TRP A 80 -3.94 1.43 -8.89
CA TRP A 80 -2.51 1.12 -9.03
C TRP A 80 -1.96 1.60 -10.37
N VAL A 81 -2.69 1.37 -11.47
CA VAL A 81 -2.26 1.85 -12.79
C VAL A 81 -2.25 3.38 -12.83
N ALA A 82 -3.29 4.04 -12.33
CA ALA A 82 -3.35 5.49 -12.26
C ALA A 82 -2.17 6.08 -11.45
N ALA A 83 -1.74 5.42 -10.36
CA ALA A 83 -0.53 5.83 -9.64
C ALA A 83 0.73 5.72 -10.50
N VAL A 84 0.91 4.63 -11.25
CA VAL A 84 2.05 4.51 -12.19
C VAL A 84 2.01 5.61 -13.24
N LEU A 85 0.86 5.83 -13.87
CA LEU A 85 0.71 6.86 -14.90
C LEU A 85 1.04 8.25 -14.34
N ARG A 86 0.52 8.61 -13.16
CA ARG A 86 0.84 9.87 -12.51
C ARG A 86 2.35 10.02 -12.24
N LEU A 87 2.99 8.98 -11.71
CA LEU A 87 4.40 9.02 -11.34
C LEU A 87 5.35 9.03 -12.55
N VAL A 88 4.96 8.40 -13.66
CA VAL A 88 5.80 8.23 -14.85
C VAL A 88 5.51 9.29 -15.93
N ARG A 89 4.24 9.65 -16.13
CA ARG A 89 3.75 10.53 -17.20
C ARG A 89 3.40 11.94 -16.71
N GLY A 90 3.11 12.10 -15.42
CA GLY A 90 2.67 13.35 -14.82
C GLY A 90 1.15 13.45 -14.69
N ASP A 91 0.68 14.57 -14.14
CA ASP A 91 -0.74 14.77 -13.79
C ASP A 91 -1.65 15.10 -14.99
N ASP A 92 -1.08 15.52 -16.12
CA ASP A 92 -1.80 15.95 -17.34
C ASP A 92 -1.98 14.82 -18.38
N ASP A 93 -1.70 13.57 -18.01
CA ASP A 93 -1.80 12.43 -18.93
C ASP A 93 -3.27 12.05 -19.19
N LEU A 94 -3.67 11.95 -20.47
CA LEU A 94 -5.05 11.67 -20.86
C LEU A 94 -5.57 10.31 -20.36
N SER A 95 -4.70 9.29 -20.30
CA SER A 95 -5.07 7.98 -19.78
C SER A 95 -5.26 8.02 -18.27
N LEU A 96 -4.47 8.83 -17.55
CA LEU A 96 -4.71 9.09 -16.13
C LEU A 96 -6.05 9.78 -15.89
N ASP A 97 -6.40 10.78 -16.70
CA ASP A 97 -7.69 11.46 -16.56
C ASP A 97 -8.88 10.55 -16.86
N ALA A 98 -8.78 9.69 -17.87
CA ALA A 98 -9.77 8.66 -18.13
C ALA A 98 -9.91 7.68 -16.95
N ALA A 99 -8.80 7.27 -16.33
CA ALA A 99 -8.80 6.41 -15.15
C ALA A 99 -9.49 7.09 -13.95
N ARG A 100 -9.22 8.38 -13.72
CA ARG A 100 -9.86 9.18 -12.67
C ARG A 100 -11.38 9.29 -12.87
N GLN A 101 -11.80 9.55 -14.11
CA GLN A 101 -13.23 9.61 -14.46
C GLN A 101 -13.91 8.26 -14.26
N TRP A 102 -13.26 7.17 -14.69
CA TRP A 102 -13.78 5.82 -14.49
C TRP A 102 -13.93 5.50 -13.00
N LEU A 103 -12.90 5.76 -12.18
CA LEU A 103 -12.97 5.57 -10.73
C LEU A 103 -14.10 6.39 -10.09
N ALA A 104 -14.28 7.65 -10.51
CA ALA A 104 -15.39 8.47 -10.03
C ALA A 104 -16.76 7.87 -10.39
N SER A 105 -16.89 7.27 -11.59
CA SER A 105 -18.12 6.61 -12.04
C SER A 105 -18.39 5.26 -11.35
N ALA A 106 -17.33 4.56 -10.94
CA ALA A 106 -17.40 3.27 -10.27
C ALA A 106 -17.69 3.36 -8.77
N ARG A 107 -17.71 4.58 -8.20
CA ARG A 107 -18.01 4.81 -6.79
C ARG A 107 -19.45 4.44 -6.45
N HIS A 108 -19.66 3.85 -5.29
CA HIS A 108 -20.99 3.65 -4.73
C HIS A 108 -21.66 4.98 -4.34
N SER A 109 -22.98 5.02 -4.43
CA SER A 109 -23.76 6.21 -4.04
C SER A 109 -23.60 6.62 -2.58
N THR A 110 -23.20 5.68 -1.70
CA THR A 110 -22.92 5.91 -0.28
C THR A 110 -21.47 6.29 0.01
N GLY A 111 -20.65 6.47 -1.03
CA GLY A 111 -19.21 6.61 -0.92
C GLY A 111 -18.46 5.27 -1.00
N GLY A 112 -17.18 5.36 -1.35
CA GLY A 112 -16.24 4.25 -1.42
C GLY A 112 -16.37 3.35 -2.64
N TRP A 113 -15.49 2.34 -2.69
CA TRP A 113 -15.38 1.37 -3.77
C TRP A 113 -15.41 -0.08 -3.27
N GLY A 114 -16.14 -0.93 -3.99
CA GLY A 114 -16.00 -2.38 -3.96
C GLY A 114 -15.17 -2.88 -5.14
N ARG A 115 -15.11 -4.20 -5.35
CA ARG A 115 -14.40 -4.77 -6.52
C ARG A 115 -15.12 -4.48 -7.85
N HIS A 116 -16.44 -4.40 -7.82
CA HIS A 116 -17.27 -4.02 -8.97
C HIS A 116 -18.60 -3.48 -8.47
N ALA A 117 -19.43 -2.90 -9.34
CA ALA A 117 -20.67 -2.22 -8.95
C ALA A 117 -21.68 -3.08 -8.15
N ARG A 118 -21.61 -4.42 -8.27
CA ARG A 118 -22.46 -5.36 -7.51
C ARG A 118 -21.83 -5.84 -6.19
N ASP A 119 -20.57 -5.52 -5.94
CA ASP A 119 -19.86 -5.91 -4.72
C ASP A 119 -20.17 -4.87 -3.63
N GLN A 120 -19.99 -5.25 -2.38
CA GLN A 120 -20.06 -4.28 -1.29
C GLN A 120 -18.81 -3.39 -1.28
N VAL A 121 -18.94 -2.19 -0.74
CA VAL A 121 -17.82 -1.28 -0.51
C VAL A 121 -16.85 -1.91 0.50
N ARG A 122 -15.54 -1.77 0.26
CA ARG A 122 -14.49 -2.40 1.10
C ARG A 122 -13.46 -1.38 1.58
N ILE A 123 -13.03 -1.54 2.84
CA ILE A 123 -11.99 -0.72 3.46
C ILE A 123 -10.69 -0.73 2.63
N PRO A 124 -10.09 -1.87 2.24
CA PRO A 124 -8.84 -1.87 1.47
C PRO A 124 -8.94 -1.15 0.12
N THR A 125 -9.96 -1.45 -0.68
CA THR A 125 -10.14 -0.85 -2.01
C THR A 125 -10.38 0.65 -1.90
N THR A 126 -11.26 1.07 -0.98
CA THR A 126 -11.54 2.50 -0.76
C THR A 126 -10.29 3.26 -0.30
N ALA A 127 -9.55 2.69 0.65
CA ALA A 127 -8.32 3.30 1.13
C ALA A 127 -7.24 3.43 0.05
N LEU A 128 -7.07 2.41 -0.80
CA LEU A 128 -6.13 2.44 -1.91
C LEU A 128 -6.50 3.51 -2.93
N VAL A 129 -7.79 3.62 -3.31
CA VAL A 129 -8.24 4.67 -4.24
C VAL A 129 -7.96 6.06 -3.67
N ILE A 130 -8.25 6.29 -2.38
CA ILE A 130 -7.95 7.57 -1.72
C ILE A 130 -6.45 7.86 -1.71
N ALA A 131 -5.62 6.87 -1.35
CA ALA A 131 -4.18 7.06 -1.18
C ALA A 131 -3.44 7.24 -2.52
N LEU A 132 -3.83 6.48 -3.55
CA LEU A 132 -3.14 6.45 -4.84
C LEU A 132 -3.66 7.50 -5.83
N THR A 133 -4.95 7.82 -5.73
CA THR A 133 -5.67 8.77 -6.60
C THR A 133 -6.49 9.80 -5.79
N PRO A 134 -5.82 10.62 -4.95
CA PRO A 134 -6.51 11.52 -4.02
C PRO A 134 -7.43 12.55 -4.69
N SER A 135 -7.16 12.93 -5.95
CA SER A 135 -8.01 13.85 -6.71
C SER A 135 -9.40 13.29 -7.04
N VAL A 136 -9.58 11.98 -6.96
CA VAL A 136 -10.89 11.33 -7.14
C VAL A 136 -11.68 11.36 -5.84
N ALA A 137 -11.03 11.21 -4.69
CA ALA A 137 -11.67 11.06 -3.39
C ALA A 137 -12.57 12.26 -3.02
N ARG A 138 -13.69 11.97 -2.35
CA ARG A 138 -14.58 12.96 -1.73
C ARG A 138 -14.67 12.73 -0.23
N SER A 139 -15.18 13.73 0.49
CA SER A 139 -15.40 13.65 1.94
C SER A 139 -16.33 12.49 2.34
N GLU A 140 -17.31 12.15 1.49
CA GLU A 140 -18.21 11.00 1.67
C GLU A 140 -17.44 9.66 1.72
N ASP A 141 -16.35 9.52 0.97
CA ASP A 141 -15.53 8.31 0.94
C ASP A 141 -14.78 8.12 2.27
N SER A 142 -14.19 9.21 2.78
CA SER A 142 -13.52 9.21 4.09
C SER A 142 -14.52 9.02 5.25
N ALA A 143 -15.72 9.59 5.14
CA ALA A 143 -16.78 9.40 6.13
C ALA A 143 -17.29 7.96 6.15
N TRP A 144 -17.48 7.34 4.97
CA TRP A 144 -17.81 5.93 4.86
C TRP A 144 -16.70 5.07 5.49
N LEU A 145 -15.45 5.33 5.14
CA LEU A 145 -14.30 4.57 5.64
C LEU A 145 -14.16 4.65 7.17
N THR A 146 -14.40 5.84 7.73
CA THR A 146 -14.41 6.07 9.19
C THR A 146 -15.54 5.30 9.86
N THR A 147 -16.74 5.34 9.31
CA THR A 147 -17.91 4.64 9.86
C THR A 147 -17.73 3.13 9.82
N GLU A 148 -17.26 2.60 8.69
CA GLU A 148 -17.06 1.16 8.53
C GLU A 148 -15.93 0.64 9.42
N TRP A 149 -14.83 1.40 9.51
CA TRP A 149 -13.75 1.02 10.43
C TRP A 149 -14.17 1.13 11.89
N GLN A 150 -14.94 2.15 12.30
CA GLN A 150 -15.47 2.24 13.66
C GLN A 150 -16.31 1.00 14.02
N ARG A 151 -17.15 0.55 13.09
CA ARG A 151 -17.95 -0.67 13.26
C ARG A 151 -17.08 -1.91 13.44
N ASP A 152 -16.09 -2.12 12.58
CA ASP A 152 -15.14 -3.24 12.69
C ASP A 152 -14.35 -3.15 14.01
N PHE A 153 -13.91 -1.94 14.39
CA PHE A 153 -13.14 -1.67 15.59
C PHE A 153 -13.92 -1.98 16.88
N GLU A 154 -15.21 -1.65 16.92
CA GLU A 154 -16.09 -1.99 18.05
C GLU A 154 -16.53 -3.45 18.04
N GLY A 155 -16.45 -4.09 16.88
CA GLY A 155 -16.77 -5.49 16.68
C GLY A 155 -15.77 -6.47 17.30
N PRO A 156 -16.09 -7.77 17.23
CA PRO A 156 -15.25 -8.85 17.75
C PRO A 156 -14.05 -9.17 16.86
N VAL A 157 -14.06 -8.75 15.58
CA VAL A 157 -13.00 -9.05 14.62
C VAL A 157 -12.40 -7.75 14.13
N ARG A 158 -11.15 -7.49 14.53
CA ARG A 158 -10.39 -6.29 14.17
C ARG A 158 -9.20 -6.74 13.37
N LEU A 159 -9.21 -6.47 12.07
CA LEU A 159 -8.15 -6.94 11.20
C LEU A 159 -7.04 -5.89 11.10
N SER A 160 -5.82 -6.28 11.47
CA SER A 160 -4.62 -5.42 11.46
C SER A 160 -4.41 -4.73 10.11
N TYR A 161 -4.58 -5.46 9.00
CA TYR A 161 -4.42 -4.86 7.67
C TYR A 161 -5.51 -3.83 7.34
N LYS A 162 -6.75 -3.99 7.82
CA LYS A 162 -7.83 -3.00 7.64
C LYS A 162 -7.52 -1.73 8.41
N ALA A 163 -6.97 -1.85 9.63
CA ALA A 163 -6.47 -0.72 10.40
C ALA A 163 -5.36 0.03 9.65
N GLY A 164 -4.39 -0.70 9.06
CA GLY A 164 -3.35 -0.11 8.23
C GLY A 164 -3.89 0.66 7.03
N PHE A 165 -4.86 0.09 6.30
CA PHE A 165 -5.54 0.78 5.20
C PHE A 165 -6.33 2.02 5.66
N PHE A 166 -7.07 1.92 6.77
CA PHE A 166 -7.76 3.06 7.35
C PHE A 166 -6.78 4.21 7.62
N LEU A 167 -5.68 3.95 8.34
CA LEU A 167 -4.67 4.96 8.63
C LEU A 167 -4.01 5.54 7.37
N LEU A 168 -3.78 4.71 6.36
CA LEU A 168 -3.21 5.13 5.08
C LEU A 168 -4.08 6.19 4.37
N ALA A 169 -5.40 6.03 4.44
CA ALA A 169 -6.36 6.88 3.73
C ALA A 169 -6.70 8.17 4.47
N MET A 170 -6.58 8.20 5.80
CA MET A 170 -6.90 9.39 6.58
C MET A 170 -5.92 10.54 6.31
N ALA A 171 -6.44 11.78 6.24
CA ALA A 171 -5.65 12.98 6.04
C ALA A 171 -4.89 13.34 7.33
N GLN A 172 -3.59 13.65 7.21
CA GLN A 172 -2.81 14.19 8.32
C GLN A 172 -3.37 15.55 8.78
N GLY A 173 -3.21 15.91 10.06
CA GLY A 173 -3.74 17.14 10.64
C GLY A 173 -5.26 17.14 10.87
N HIS A 174 -5.90 15.99 10.68
CA HIS A 174 -7.29 15.72 11.04
C HIS A 174 -7.36 14.53 11.98
N GLU A 175 -6.47 14.52 12.98
CA GLU A 175 -6.46 13.52 14.03
C GLU A 175 -7.84 13.45 14.68
N ASN A 176 -8.39 12.25 14.75
CA ASN A 176 -9.58 11.97 15.53
C ASN A 176 -9.32 10.80 16.49
N ASP A 177 -10.21 10.63 17.47
CA ASP A 177 -10.07 9.59 18.49
C ASP A 177 -9.92 8.19 17.88
N LEU A 178 -10.57 7.91 16.74
CA LEU A 178 -10.46 6.62 16.06
C LEU A 178 -9.06 6.40 15.49
N VAL A 179 -8.40 7.41 14.92
CA VAL A 179 -7.00 7.31 14.44
C VAL A 179 -6.08 6.93 15.60
N VAL A 180 -6.15 7.66 16.73
CA VAL A 180 -5.30 7.40 17.90
C VAL A 180 -5.56 6.01 18.48
N ARG A 181 -6.83 5.63 18.63
CA ARG A 181 -7.22 4.27 19.10
C ARG A 181 -6.76 3.18 18.14
N THR A 182 -6.75 3.44 16.83
CA THR A 182 -6.28 2.50 15.82
C THR A 182 -4.78 2.28 15.92
N ILE A 183 -4.00 3.36 16.12
CA ILE A 183 -2.56 3.27 16.35
C ILE A 183 -2.26 2.48 17.62
N SER A 184 -2.94 2.77 18.73
CA SER A 184 -2.78 2.03 19.98
C SER A 184 -3.16 0.56 19.84
N HIS A 185 -4.23 0.26 19.09
CA HIS A 185 -4.63 -1.11 18.82
C HIS A 185 -3.56 -1.85 18.01
N LEU A 186 -3.04 -1.26 16.92
CA LEU A 186 -1.98 -1.89 16.13
C LEU A 186 -0.71 -2.14 16.95
N ALA A 187 -0.33 -1.23 17.86
CA ALA A 187 0.79 -1.47 18.76
C ALA A 187 0.59 -2.69 19.67
N GLN A 188 -0.66 -2.96 20.08
CA GLN A 188 -1.02 -4.13 20.89
C GLN A 188 -1.22 -5.41 20.05
N ASP A 189 -1.64 -5.26 18.79
CA ASP A 189 -1.97 -6.37 17.89
C ASP A 189 -0.73 -6.92 17.16
N GLN A 190 0.43 -6.25 17.27
CA GLN A 190 1.70 -6.75 16.75
C GLN A 190 2.06 -8.09 17.41
N ASN A 191 2.45 -9.08 16.60
CA ASN A 191 2.86 -10.38 17.12
C ASN A 191 4.21 -10.29 17.85
N ASP A 192 4.52 -11.27 18.70
CA ASP A 192 5.78 -11.35 19.44
C ASP A 192 7.02 -11.39 18.53
N ASP A 193 6.87 -11.89 17.30
CA ASP A 193 7.93 -11.90 16.29
C ASP A 193 8.21 -10.52 15.67
N GLY A 194 7.36 -9.54 15.94
CA GLY A 194 7.43 -8.16 15.46
C GLY A 194 6.63 -7.89 14.18
N GLY A 195 6.15 -8.92 13.49
CA GLY A 195 5.33 -8.74 12.30
C GLY A 195 3.84 -8.54 12.61
N PHE A 196 3.06 -8.38 11.54
CA PHE A 196 1.60 -8.34 11.59
C PHE A 196 1.02 -9.45 10.71
N GLY A 197 -0.06 -10.07 11.19
CA GLY A 197 -0.92 -10.96 10.42
C GLY A 197 -2.33 -10.38 10.28
N PRO A 198 -3.35 -11.22 10.00
CA PRO A 198 -4.74 -10.79 10.01
C PRO A 198 -5.18 -10.16 11.35
N TRP A 199 -4.78 -10.75 12.47
CA TRP A 199 -4.90 -10.24 13.84
C TRP A 199 -3.82 -10.91 14.72
N HIS A 200 -3.61 -10.43 15.96
CA HIS A 200 -2.66 -11.04 16.90
C HIS A 200 -2.92 -12.53 17.12
N ASP A 201 -1.88 -13.35 17.13
CA ASP A 201 -1.96 -14.82 17.31
C ASP A 201 -2.83 -15.55 16.27
N HIS A 202 -3.08 -14.95 15.10
CA HIS A 202 -3.69 -15.66 13.99
C HIS A 202 -2.90 -16.94 13.64
N PRO A 203 -3.52 -18.10 13.32
CA PRO A 203 -2.81 -19.35 13.05
C PRO A 203 -1.77 -19.31 11.91
N ILE A 204 -1.90 -18.36 10.99
CA ILE A 204 -0.94 -18.15 9.89
C ILE A 204 0.30 -17.37 10.36
N GLY A 205 0.21 -16.67 11.50
CA GLY A 205 1.24 -15.79 12.02
C GLY A 205 1.37 -14.49 11.22
N SER A 206 2.51 -13.84 11.39
CA SER A 206 2.88 -12.62 10.66
C SER A 206 3.13 -12.91 9.17
N ASP A 207 2.71 -11.99 8.31
CA ASP A 207 2.87 -12.09 6.86
C ASP A 207 3.35 -10.76 6.25
N PRO A 208 4.05 -10.78 5.10
CA PRO A 208 4.64 -9.58 4.51
C PRO A 208 3.60 -8.58 3.98
N TRP A 209 2.42 -9.05 3.58
CA TRP A 209 1.38 -8.19 3.03
C TRP A 209 0.73 -7.36 4.15
N SER A 210 0.31 -8.02 5.23
CA SER A 210 -0.25 -7.35 6.42
C SER A 210 0.78 -6.43 7.06
N THR A 211 2.01 -6.92 7.27
CA THR A 211 3.11 -6.11 7.84
C THR A 211 3.42 -4.89 6.98
N GLY A 212 3.47 -5.05 5.65
CA GLY A 212 3.71 -3.96 4.72
C GLY A 212 2.62 -2.88 4.76
N VAL A 213 1.35 -3.28 4.70
CA VAL A 213 0.22 -2.33 4.76
C VAL A 213 0.16 -1.59 6.09
N VAL A 214 0.37 -2.30 7.21
CA VAL A 214 0.39 -1.68 8.54
C VAL A 214 1.52 -0.67 8.65
N LEU A 215 2.74 -1.02 8.23
CA LEU A 215 3.86 -0.08 8.20
C LEU A 215 3.58 1.13 7.31
N TRP A 216 2.96 0.92 6.14
CA TRP A 216 2.60 2.01 5.25
C TRP A 216 1.59 2.96 5.89
N GLY A 217 0.53 2.44 6.51
CA GLY A 217 -0.45 3.24 7.25
C GLY A 217 0.16 3.99 8.43
N LEU A 218 0.90 3.29 9.30
CA LEU A 218 1.54 3.88 10.48
C LEU A 218 2.59 4.94 10.11
N SER A 219 3.27 4.81 8.97
CA SER A 219 4.27 5.80 8.54
C SER A 219 3.69 7.21 8.33
N LYS A 220 2.39 7.32 8.02
CA LYS A 220 1.69 8.62 7.95
C LYS A 220 1.44 9.25 9.31
N TRP A 221 1.59 8.51 10.40
CA TRP A 221 1.27 8.98 11.74
C TRP A 221 2.47 8.83 12.68
N ILE A 222 3.69 8.87 12.13
CA ILE A 222 4.92 8.47 12.83
C ILE A 222 5.18 9.24 14.14
N ASP A 223 4.67 10.47 14.25
CA ASP A 223 4.78 11.29 15.47
C ASP A 223 3.94 10.73 16.63
N HIS A 224 2.88 9.99 16.32
CA HIS A 224 1.99 9.33 17.30
C HIS A 224 2.33 7.85 17.52
N VAL A 225 3.31 7.32 16.80
CA VAL A 225 3.69 5.90 16.87
C VAL A 225 4.97 5.76 17.69
N ASP A 226 4.97 4.81 18.63
CA ASP A 226 6.19 4.37 19.31
C ASP A 226 7.15 3.73 18.29
N SER A 227 8.38 4.23 18.20
CA SER A 227 9.36 3.75 17.21
C SER A 227 9.64 2.26 17.37
N VAL A 228 9.50 1.71 18.59
CA VAL A 228 9.70 0.28 18.85
C VAL A 228 8.76 -0.60 18.02
N VAL A 229 7.51 -0.17 17.80
CA VAL A 229 6.54 -0.91 16.97
C VAL A 229 7.06 -1.01 15.53
N ILE A 230 7.51 0.11 14.98
CA ILE A 230 8.06 0.18 13.62
C ILE A 230 9.36 -0.60 13.50
N GLU A 231 10.28 -0.43 14.44
CA GLU A 231 11.58 -1.09 14.46
C GLU A 231 11.44 -2.62 14.51
N LYS A 232 10.51 -3.14 15.32
CA LYS A 232 10.21 -4.59 15.38
C LYS A 232 9.68 -5.12 14.05
N ALA A 233 8.76 -4.41 13.39
CA ALA A 233 8.21 -4.81 12.11
C ALA A 233 9.25 -4.75 10.98
N LEU A 234 10.12 -3.74 10.97
CA LEU A 234 11.25 -3.66 10.05
C LEU A 234 12.26 -4.79 10.28
N ASP A 235 12.55 -5.13 11.55
CA ASP A 235 13.43 -6.23 11.90
C ASP A 235 12.83 -7.59 11.53
N TRP A 236 11.51 -7.76 11.68
CA TRP A 236 10.79 -8.93 11.21
C TRP A 236 10.95 -9.09 9.70
N LEU A 237 10.66 -8.05 8.91
CA LEU A 237 10.86 -8.07 7.45
C LEU A 237 12.32 -8.40 7.08
N ARG A 238 13.29 -7.83 7.79
CA ARG A 238 14.71 -8.13 7.56
C ARG A 238 15.04 -9.63 7.81
N LYS A 239 14.47 -10.23 8.85
CA LYS A 239 14.72 -11.63 9.25
C LYS A 239 13.98 -12.64 8.38
N THR A 240 12.80 -12.31 7.86
CA THR A 240 11.94 -13.22 7.10
C THR A 240 12.12 -13.11 5.58
N GLN A 241 12.96 -12.19 5.12
CA GLN A 241 13.31 -12.09 3.70
C GLN A 241 14.01 -13.36 3.21
N LEU A 242 13.52 -13.90 2.09
CA LEU A 242 14.11 -15.05 1.42
C LEU A 242 15.48 -14.70 0.82
N PRO A 243 16.38 -15.68 0.58
CA PRO A 243 17.66 -15.44 -0.08
C PRO A 243 17.55 -14.72 -1.42
N SER A 244 16.42 -14.88 -2.12
CA SER A 244 16.09 -14.24 -3.39
C SER A 244 15.75 -12.75 -3.28
N GLY A 245 15.54 -12.22 -2.07
CA GLY A 245 15.11 -10.82 -1.84
C GLY A 245 13.59 -10.64 -1.76
N TYR A 246 12.81 -11.67 -2.06
CA TYR A 246 11.35 -11.70 -1.85
C TYR A 246 10.99 -12.02 -0.40
N TRP A 247 9.73 -11.83 -0.04
CA TRP A 247 9.13 -12.42 1.16
C TRP A 247 8.20 -13.58 0.82
N PRO A 248 8.07 -14.58 1.71
CA PRO A 248 7.16 -15.69 1.49
C PRO A 248 5.70 -15.20 1.53
N TYR A 249 5.01 -15.33 0.40
CA TYR A 249 3.59 -15.03 0.27
C TYR A 249 3.02 -15.82 -0.91
N HIS A 250 1.71 -16.07 -0.91
CA HIS A 250 1.07 -16.89 -1.94
C HIS A 250 1.24 -16.31 -3.35
N TYR A 251 1.28 -14.97 -3.46
CA TYR A 251 1.82 -14.26 -4.61
C TYR A 251 3.08 -13.48 -4.19
N LEU A 252 4.25 -14.02 -4.52
CA LEU A 252 5.54 -13.48 -4.06
C LEU A 252 5.71 -12.00 -4.40
N ASP A 253 5.35 -11.59 -5.62
CA ASP A 253 5.44 -10.20 -6.09
C ASP A 253 4.49 -9.27 -5.34
N ASP A 254 3.30 -9.75 -4.97
CA ASP A 254 2.29 -8.95 -4.26
C ASP A 254 2.73 -8.65 -2.82
N GLY A 255 2.99 -9.70 -2.05
CA GLY A 255 3.44 -9.57 -0.66
C GLY A 255 4.75 -8.78 -0.56
N THR A 256 5.68 -9.03 -1.49
CA THR A 256 6.96 -8.30 -1.55
C THR A 256 6.77 -6.84 -1.91
N SER A 257 5.85 -6.51 -2.82
CA SER A 257 5.58 -5.11 -3.19
C SER A 257 5.05 -4.32 -2.00
N LEU A 258 4.09 -4.86 -1.23
CA LEU A 258 3.56 -4.13 -0.08
C LEU A 258 4.54 -4.07 1.09
N ALA A 259 5.30 -5.15 1.33
CA ALA A 259 6.40 -5.14 2.29
C ALA A 259 7.44 -4.06 1.97
N LEU A 260 7.84 -3.94 0.70
CA LEU A 260 8.79 -2.93 0.25
C LEU A 260 8.25 -1.51 0.44
N ILE A 261 6.98 -1.27 0.04
CA ILE A 261 6.33 0.04 0.20
C ILE A 261 6.26 0.42 1.68
N GLY A 262 5.78 -0.49 2.52
CA GLY A 262 5.67 -0.29 3.96
C GLY A 262 7.01 0.00 4.61
N ALA A 263 8.01 -0.84 4.34
CA ALA A 263 9.35 -0.69 4.90
C ALA A 263 9.98 0.66 4.53
N VAL A 264 9.95 1.04 3.25
CA VAL A 264 10.52 2.31 2.78
C VAL A 264 9.78 3.50 3.38
N SER A 265 8.44 3.46 3.40
CA SER A 265 7.64 4.57 3.93
C SER A 265 7.94 4.77 5.42
N ALA A 266 7.99 3.68 6.19
CA ALA A 266 8.31 3.73 7.61
C ALA A 266 9.75 4.19 7.88
N MET A 267 10.74 3.71 7.11
CA MET A 267 12.14 4.17 7.23
C MET A 267 12.28 5.66 6.93
N LYS A 268 11.63 6.15 5.87
CA LYS A 268 11.62 7.58 5.53
C LYS A 268 11.00 8.42 6.64
N ALA A 269 9.87 7.96 7.20
CA ALA A 269 9.17 8.66 8.28
C ALA A 269 9.97 8.67 9.60
N LEU A 270 10.67 7.58 9.93
CA LEU A 270 11.57 7.56 11.09
C LEU A 270 12.73 8.53 10.92
N ALA A 271 13.32 8.62 9.72
CA ALA A 271 14.43 9.52 9.44
C ALA A 271 14.04 11.02 9.53
N THR A 272 12.76 11.36 9.45
CA THR A 272 12.27 12.74 9.65
C THR A 272 11.97 13.08 11.11
N LYS A 273 11.95 12.10 12.02
CA LYS A 273 11.68 12.29 13.46
C LYS A 273 12.94 12.64 14.26
N GLU A 274 14.12 12.40 13.68
CA GLU A 274 15.45 12.71 14.25
C GLU A 274 15.93 14.12 13.90
#